data_AF-A0A918CBW7-F1
#
_entry.id   AF-A0A918CBW7-F1
#
_cell.length_a   1.000
_cell.length_b   1.000
_cell.length_c   1.000
_cell.angle_alpha   90.00
_cell.angle_beta   90.00
_cell.angle_gamma   90.00
#
_symmetry.space_group_name_H-M   'P 1'
#
loop_
_entity.id
_entity.type
_entity.pdbx_description
1 polymer ?
#
loop_
_entity_poly.entity_id
_entity_poly.type
_entity_poly.pdbx_seq_one_letter_code
_entity_poly.pdbx_strand_id
1 'polypeptide(L)'
;MSTRTGPQHYPGANRDHWYQDDFGGARMEVNVVVLHTTEGRSLPGYGGGASAPNLTAVPDLAAKKLKWYQHFDIDISSRALVNRPGGVETNTLNVCQAELVGTCDPELHTKWQQSGKAHIYWPKAPDWALLGVARFLAWMHTRHGVPLRGPALWPAYPKSAGNGSGQRMSGTRWNDFRGVCGHMHVPENAHGDPGAIDFERLVELAKEAAKG
;
A
#
# COMPACT_ATOMS: atom_id res chain seq x y z
N MET A 1 16.90 -20.33 4.39
CA MET A 1 16.79 -18.91 4.00
C MET A 1 15.60 -18.78 3.08
N SER A 2 14.67 -17.83 3.32
CA SER A 2 13.55 -17.62 2.39
C SER A 2 14.10 -17.36 0.99
N THR A 3 13.72 -18.19 0.03
CA THR A 3 14.07 -18.01 -1.38
C THR A 3 13.22 -16.87 -1.92
N ARG A 4 13.84 -15.79 -2.40
CA ARG A 4 13.14 -14.72 -3.13
C ARG A 4 12.85 -15.24 -4.54
N THR A 5 11.65 -15.74 -4.80
CA THR A 5 11.39 -16.46 -6.07
C THR A 5 10.84 -15.57 -7.17
N GLY A 6 10.20 -14.46 -6.82
CA GLY A 6 9.64 -13.50 -7.76
C GLY A 6 10.66 -12.45 -8.27
N PRO A 7 10.31 -11.69 -9.32
CA PRO A 7 11.06 -10.51 -9.74
C PRO A 7 11.06 -9.44 -8.63
N GLN A 8 12.23 -8.90 -8.29
CA GLN A 8 12.34 -7.96 -7.17
C GLN A 8 12.00 -6.51 -7.51
N HIS A 9 11.87 -6.19 -8.80
CA HIS A 9 11.58 -4.83 -9.25
C HIS A 9 10.28 -4.77 -10.03
N TYR A 10 9.41 -3.85 -9.63
CA TYR A 10 8.18 -3.59 -10.36
C TYR A 10 8.51 -2.93 -11.72
N PRO A 11 7.98 -3.44 -12.84
CA PRO A 11 8.31 -2.92 -14.17
C PRO A 11 8.06 -1.42 -14.32
N GLY A 12 9.10 -0.71 -14.75
CA GLY A 12 9.04 0.74 -14.98
C GLY A 12 9.08 1.60 -13.71
N ALA A 13 9.25 1.01 -12.52
CA ALA A 13 9.43 1.78 -11.30
C ALA A 13 10.78 2.52 -11.33
N ASN A 14 10.74 3.82 -11.02
CA ASN A 14 11.92 4.64 -10.80
C ASN A 14 12.56 4.24 -9.45
N ARG A 15 13.90 4.21 -9.39
CA ARG A 15 14.65 3.80 -8.20
C ARG A 15 15.60 4.88 -7.68
N ASP A 16 15.38 6.15 -8.05
CA ASP A 16 16.19 7.29 -7.61
C ASP A 16 15.99 7.61 -6.12
N HIS A 17 14.99 6.99 -5.48
CA HIS A 17 14.72 7.06 -4.04
C HIS A 17 14.94 5.68 -3.38
N TRP A 18 16.02 5.00 -3.71
CA TRP A 18 16.36 3.70 -3.13
C TRP A 18 16.87 3.86 -1.69
N TYR A 19 16.28 3.13 -0.74
CA TYR A 19 16.64 3.22 0.69
C TYR A 19 17.10 1.87 1.27
N GLN A 20 16.95 0.76 0.54
CA GLN A 20 17.33 -0.56 1.05
C GLN A 20 18.81 -0.66 1.41
N ASP A 21 19.71 0.04 0.73
CA ASP A 21 21.15 -0.08 1.00
C ASP A 21 21.55 0.56 2.34
N ASP A 22 20.86 1.64 2.72
CA ASP A 22 21.10 2.35 3.99
C ASP A 22 20.45 1.64 5.18
N PHE A 23 19.35 0.94 4.92
CA PHE A 23 18.47 0.43 5.97
C PHE A 23 18.40 -1.11 6.05
N GLY A 24 18.84 -1.82 5.03
CA GLY A 24 18.68 -3.27 4.91
C GLY A 24 17.22 -3.73 4.94
N GLY A 25 17.02 -4.97 5.39
CA GLY A 25 15.70 -5.57 5.62
C GLY A 25 15.75 -7.10 5.65
N ALA A 26 14.75 -7.72 6.25
CA ALA A 26 14.61 -9.17 6.30
C ALA A 26 14.19 -9.72 4.93
N ARG A 27 14.84 -10.80 4.50
CA ARG A 27 14.42 -11.56 3.31
C ARG A 27 13.10 -12.28 3.60
N MET A 28 12.14 -12.08 2.71
CA MET A 28 10.79 -12.63 2.83
C MET A 28 10.42 -13.42 1.57
N GLU A 29 9.18 -13.90 1.51
CA GLU A 29 8.51 -14.28 0.26
C GLU A 29 7.11 -13.69 0.33
N VAL A 30 6.89 -12.59 -0.38
CA VAL A 30 5.69 -11.76 -0.19
C VAL A 30 4.42 -12.53 -0.54
N ASN A 31 3.45 -12.44 0.35
CA ASN A 31 2.12 -13.01 0.17
C ASN A 31 0.99 -12.06 0.61
N VAL A 32 1.35 -10.88 1.10
CA VAL A 32 0.45 -9.78 1.46
C VAL A 32 0.91 -8.48 0.80
N VAL A 33 -0.05 -7.70 0.27
CA VAL A 33 0.16 -6.29 -0.05
C VAL A 33 -0.62 -5.42 0.93
N VAL A 34 0.05 -4.46 1.56
CA VAL A 34 -0.60 -3.42 2.36
C VAL A 34 -0.62 -2.10 1.59
N LEU A 35 -1.82 -1.55 1.42
CA LEU A 35 -2.04 -0.25 0.82
C LEU A 35 -2.07 0.83 1.91
N HIS A 36 -1.37 1.92 1.63
CA HIS A 36 -1.29 3.11 2.47
C HIS A 36 -1.69 4.35 1.67
N THR A 37 -2.03 5.44 2.36
CA THR A 37 -2.10 6.78 1.74
C THR A 37 -1.16 7.75 2.43
N THR A 38 -0.39 8.49 1.64
CA THR A 38 0.65 9.39 2.18
C THR A 38 0.11 10.61 2.92
N GLU A 39 -1.19 10.88 2.79
CA GLU A 39 -1.83 12.15 3.19
C GLU A 39 -1.12 13.40 2.64
N GLY A 40 -0.45 13.23 1.49
CA GLY A 40 0.35 14.23 0.79
C GLY A 40 0.02 14.27 -0.71
N ARG A 41 0.62 15.25 -1.41
CA ARG A 41 0.38 15.47 -2.86
C ARG A 41 1.61 15.21 -3.74
N SER A 42 2.72 14.80 -3.13
CA SER A 42 4.00 14.57 -3.79
C SER A 42 4.67 13.35 -3.17
N LEU A 43 5.68 12.81 -3.86
CA LEU A 43 6.53 11.76 -3.32
C LEU A 43 7.15 12.22 -1.98
N PRO A 44 6.88 11.52 -0.86
CA PRO A 44 7.50 11.85 0.41
C PRO A 44 8.98 11.47 0.43
N GLY A 45 9.78 12.21 1.21
CA GLY A 45 11.16 11.82 1.51
C GLY A 45 11.28 10.75 2.60
N TYR A 46 10.17 10.36 3.24
CA TYR A 46 10.11 9.32 4.29
C TYR A 46 11.16 9.45 5.40
N GLY A 47 11.49 10.68 5.81
CA GLY A 47 12.54 10.94 6.79
C GLY A 47 13.92 10.44 6.35
N GLY A 48 14.22 10.51 5.05
CA GLY A 48 15.43 9.93 4.47
C GLY A 48 15.37 8.41 4.37
N GLY A 49 14.18 7.82 4.22
CA GLY A 49 13.98 6.37 4.11
C GLY A 49 13.62 5.65 5.42
N ALA A 50 13.71 6.33 6.56
CA ALA A 50 13.45 5.75 7.89
C ALA A 50 12.04 5.15 8.05
N SER A 51 11.07 5.62 7.27
CA SER A 51 9.69 5.11 7.25
C SER A 51 9.19 4.78 5.83
N ALA A 52 10.09 4.49 4.90
CA ALA A 52 9.71 4.25 3.51
C ALA A 52 9.04 2.87 3.31
N PRO A 53 8.01 2.77 2.45
CA PRO A 53 7.37 1.51 2.05
C PRO A 53 8.24 0.78 1.02
N ASN A 54 7.78 -0.34 0.44
CA ASN A 54 8.48 -0.94 -0.71
C ASN A 54 8.34 -0.05 -1.95
N LEU A 55 7.13 0.47 -2.20
CA LEU A 55 6.83 1.32 -3.35
C LEU A 55 5.93 2.49 -3.00
N THR A 56 6.01 3.53 -3.83
CA THR A 56 5.10 4.68 -3.80
C THR A 56 4.56 4.98 -5.19
N ALA A 57 3.23 5.03 -5.31
CA ALA A 57 2.53 5.43 -6.52
C ALA A 57 2.23 6.93 -6.48
N VAL A 58 2.82 7.67 -7.41
CA VAL A 58 2.67 9.13 -7.54
C VAL A 58 1.78 9.46 -8.73
N PRO A 59 0.66 10.20 -8.57
CA PRO A 59 -0.21 10.54 -9.67
C PRO A 59 0.43 11.57 -10.60
N ASP A 60 0.51 11.22 -11.88
CA ASP A 60 0.63 12.17 -12.97
C ASP A 60 -0.78 12.53 -13.43
N LEU A 61 -1.32 13.61 -12.86
CA LEU A 61 -2.72 14.01 -13.06
C LEU A 61 -3.00 14.44 -14.50
N ALA A 62 -2.02 15.05 -15.17
CA ALA A 62 -2.15 15.47 -16.57
C ALA A 62 -2.19 14.26 -17.51
N ALA A 63 -1.29 13.30 -17.29
CA ALA A 63 -1.24 12.07 -18.08
C ALA A 63 -2.24 10.98 -17.63
N LYS A 64 -2.99 11.22 -16.54
CA LYS A 64 -3.94 10.28 -15.93
C LYS A 64 -3.34 8.89 -15.72
N LYS A 65 -2.16 8.84 -15.10
CA LYS A 65 -1.44 7.59 -14.77
C LYS A 65 -0.70 7.68 -13.45
N LEU A 66 -0.34 6.53 -12.88
CA LEU A 66 0.55 6.46 -11.73
C LEU A 66 1.99 6.25 -12.19
N LYS A 67 2.91 7.05 -11.64
CA LYS A 67 4.36 6.84 -11.72
C LYS A 67 4.79 6.13 -10.45
N TRP A 68 5.44 4.98 -10.60
CA TRP A 68 5.88 4.18 -9.47
C TRP A 68 7.33 4.51 -9.12
N TYR A 69 7.59 4.69 -7.83
CA TYR A 69 8.92 4.76 -7.24
C TYR A 69 9.09 3.55 -6.33
N GLN A 70 10.24 2.90 -6.42
CA GLN A 70 10.55 1.73 -5.60
C GLN A 70 11.74 2.04 -4.70
N HIS A 71 11.58 1.70 -3.43
CA HIS A 71 12.47 2.07 -2.33
C HIS A 71 13.20 0.85 -1.75
N PHE A 72 12.54 -0.32 -1.79
CA PHE A 72 13.07 -1.61 -1.38
C PHE A 72 12.67 -2.67 -2.41
N ASP A 73 13.41 -3.77 -2.49
CA ASP A 73 13.02 -4.98 -3.21
C ASP A 73 11.64 -5.46 -2.73
N ILE A 74 10.90 -6.17 -3.59
CA ILE A 74 9.58 -6.72 -3.23
C ILE A 74 9.69 -7.69 -2.04
N ASP A 75 10.60 -8.67 -2.09
CA ASP A 75 10.74 -9.69 -1.06
C ASP A 75 11.71 -9.27 0.07
N ILE A 76 11.73 -7.97 0.38
CA ILE A 76 12.45 -7.38 1.49
C ILE A 76 11.51 -6.55 2.37
N SER A 77 11.60 -6.73 3.69
CA SER A 77 10.83 -5.93 4.64
C SER A 77 11.19 -4.45 4.49
N SER A 78 10.18 -3.60 4.30
CA SER A 78 10.31 -2.15 4.36
C SER A 78 9.86 -1.63 5.74
N ARG A 79 9.54 -0.33 5.87
CA ARG A 79 9.50 0.38 7.16
C ARG A 79 8.22 1.16 7.46
N ALA A 80 7.18 1.07 6.63
CA ALA A 80 5.99 1.90 6.79
C ALA A 80 5.00 1.39 7.86
N LEU A 81 5.12 0.13 8.31
CA LEU A 81 4.35 -0.38 9.46
C LEU A 81 5.11 -0.20 10.77
N VAL A 82 4.37 -0.03 11.86
CA VAL A 82 4.94 -0.19 13.21
C VAL A 82 5.13 -1.67 13.49
N ASN A 83 6.37 -2.08 13.75
CA ASN A 83 6.72 -3.45 14.18
C ASN A 83 7.16 -3.44 15.65
N ARG A 84 6.28 -3.82 16.58
CA ARG A 84 6.59 -3.74 18.01
C ARG A 84 7.52 -4.90 18.43
N PRO A 85 8.53 -4.67 19.29
CA PRO A 85 9.32 -5.76 19.86
C PRO A 85 8.42 -6.77 20.58
N GLY A 86 8.56 -8.06 20.25
CA GLY A 86 7.71 -9.13 20.79
C GLY A 86 6.29 -9.16 20.22
N GLY A 87 6.03 -8.36 19.17
CA GLY A 87 4.77 -8.29 18.45
C GLY A 87 4.63 -9.38 17.38
N VAL A 88 3.81 -9.11 16.38
CA VAL A 88 3.44 -10.05 15.30
C VAL A 88 4.17 -9.80 14.00
N GLU A 89 5.33 -9.15 14.08
CA GLU A 89 6.26 -9.02 12.95
C GLU A 89 5.62 -8.33 11.72
N THR A 90 4.89 -7.24 11.95
CA THR A 90 4.05 -6.58 10.93
C THR A 90 4.82 -6.15 9.67
N ASN A 91 6.07 -5.71 9.79
CA ASN A 91 6.94 -5.36 8.65
C ASN A 91 7.64 -6.57 8.01
N THR A 92 7.80 -7.65 8.74
CA THR A 92 8.73 -8.75 8.45
C THR A 92 8.00 -10.06 8.15
N LEU A 93 6.67 -10.06 8.17
CA LEU A 93 5.82 -11.20 7.87
C LEU A 93 5.28 -11.16 6.44
N ASN A 94 6.19 -11.31 5.47
CA ASN A 94 5.87 -11.52 4.05
C ASN A 94 4.98 -10.42 3.42
N VAL A 95 5.22 -9.17 3.82
CA VAL A 95 4.44 -8.01 3.36
C VAL A 95 5.21 -7.14 2.36
N CYS A 96 4.54 -6.78 1.27
CA CYS A 96 4.94 -5.65 0.43
C CYS A 96 4.04 -4.45 0.75
N GLN A 97 4.65 -3.30 1.04
CA GLN A 97 3.95 -2.07 1.41
C GLN A 97 3.94 -1.12 0.21
N ALA A 98 2.77 -0.57 -0.12
CA ALA A 98 2.59 0.38 -1.21
C ALA A 98 1.89 1.64 -0.73
N GLU A 99 2.60 2.77 -0.78
CA GLU A 99 2.06 4.10 -0.50
C GLU A 99 1.40 4.71 -1.74
N LEU A 100 0.23 5.29 -1.54
CA LEU A 100 -0.55 5.92 -2.59
C LEU A 100 -0.59 7.44 -2.35
N VAL A 101 0.08 8.22 -3.22
CA VAL A 101 0.10 9.68 -3.07
C VAL A 101 -1.30 10.25 -3.31
N GLY A 102 -1.76 11.03 -2.35
CA GLY A 102 -3.14 11.47 -2.21
C GLY A 102 -3.56 11.40 -0.74
N THR A 103 -4.86 11.49 -0.52
CA THR A 103 -5.45 11.50 0.83
C THR A 103 -6.67 10.59 0.90
N CYS A 104 -6.88 9.96 2.05
CA CYS A 104 -8.16 9.34 2.40
C CYS A 104 -8.98 10.19 3.39
N ASP A 105 -8.40 11.28 3.87
CA ASP A 105 -9.00 12.20 4.83
C ASP A 105 -9.94 13.20 4.11
N PRO A 106 -11.26 13.18 4.40
CA PRO A 106 -12.21 14.10 3.79
C PRO A 106 -11.98 15.58 4.16
N GLU A 107 -11.38 15.87 5.31
CA GLU A 107 -11.06 17.24 5.72
C GLU A 107 -9.88 17.79 4.91
N LEU A 108 -8.82 17.00 4.74
CA LEU A 108 -7.69 17.36 3.87
C LEU A 108 -8.13 17.48 2.40
N HIS A 109 -8.96 16.55 1.92
CA HIS A 109 -9.57 16.63 0.59
C HIS A 109 -10.30 17.95 0.38
N THR A 110 -11.20 18.30 1.31
CA THR A 110 -12.00 19.53 1.25
C THR A 110 -11.09 20.76 1.22
N LYS A 111 -10.10 20.81 2.12
CA LYS A 111 -9.14 21.92 2.20
C LYS A 111 -8.34 22.09 0.92
N TRP A 112 -7.84 21.00 0.34
CA TRP A 112 -7.09 21.04 -0.91
C TRP A 112 -7.97 21.42 -2.10
N GLN A 113 -9.19 20.92 -2.16
CA GLN A 113 -10.16 21.29 -3.20
C GLN A 113 -10.48 22.79 -3.15
N GLN A 114 -10.78 23.33 -1.96
CA GLN A 114 -11.03 24.76 -1.77
C GLN A 114 -9.81 25.63 -2.12
N SER A 115 -8.60 25.09 -1.94
CA SER A 115 -7.34 25.76 -2.29
C SER A 115 -6.91 25.55 -3.75
N GLY A 116 -7.74 24.91 -4.59
CA GLY A 116 -7.41 24.62 -5.99
C GLY A 116 -6.20 23.67 -6.16
N LYS A 117 -5.84 22.91 -5.12
CA LYS A 117 -4.70 21.99 -5.14
C LYS A 117 -5.15 20.66 -5.70
N ALA A 118 -4.76 20.34 -6.93
CA ALA A 118 -5.05 19.06 -7.55
C ALA A 118 -4.42 17.88 -6.77
N HIS A 119 -5.17 16.79 -6.60
CA HIS A 119 -4.78 15.62 -5.81
C HIS A 119 -5.73 14.44 -6.10
N ILE A 120 -5.40 13.25 -5.58
CA ILE A 120 -6.31 12.10 -5.53
C ILE A 120 -6.92 11.99 -4.14
N TYR A 121 -8.26 11.86 -4.08
CA TYR A 121 -8.98 11.44 -2.89
C TYR A 121 -9.36 9.97 -3.06
N TRP A 122 -8.66 9.08 -2.36
CA TRP A 122 -8.69 7.63 -2.61
C TRP A 122 -10.06 6.97 -2.41
N PRO A 123 -10.91 7.38 -1.45
CA PRO A 123 -12.28 6.89 -1.33
C PRO A 123 -13.17 7.18 -2.54
N LYS A 124 -12.78 8.13 -3.40
CA LYS A 124 -13.44 8.42 -4.68
C LYS A 124 -12.41 8.56 -5.81
N ALA A 125 -11.40 7.68 -5.79
CA ALA A 125 -10.34 7.72 -6.78
C ALA A 125 -10.93 7.56 -8.20
N PRO A 126 -10.40 8.31 -9.19
CA PRO A 126 -10.82 8.11 -10.58
C PRO A 126 -10.35 6.74 -11.09
N ASP A 127 -11.11 6.16 -12.03
CA ASP A 127 -10.85 4.83 -12.60
C ASP A 127 -9.41 4.62 -13.08
N TRP A 128 -8.79 5.64 -13.68
CA TRP A 128 -7.41 5.53 -14.17
C TRP A 128 -6.40 5.32 -13.03
N ALA A 129 -6.67 5.89 -11.85
CA ALA A 129 -5.82 5.73 -10.68
C ALA A 129 -6.04 4.34 -10.06
N LEU A 130 -7.29 3.91 -9.91
CA LEU A 130 -7.62 2.54 -9.47
C LEU A 130 -7.01 1.50 -10.42
N LEU A 131 -7.10 1.70 -11.73
CA LEU A 131 -6.49 0.83 -12.73
C LEU A 131 -4.96 0.79 -12.61
N GLY A 132 -4.33 1.92 -12.28
CA GLY A 132 -2.88 1.97 -12.01
C GLY A 132 -2.48 1.10 -10.82
N VAL A 133 -3.23 1.13 -9.72
CA VAL A 133 -3.02 0.26 -8.56
C VAL A 133 -3.37 -1.19 -8.89
N ALA A 134 -4.47 -1.42 -9.62
CA ALA A 134 -4.92 -2.74 -10.03
C ALA A 134 -3.87 -3.49 -10.88
N ARG A 135 -3.19 -2.79 -11.79
CA ARG A 135 -2.09 -3.35 -12.59
C ARG A 135 -0.89 -3.77 -11.73
N PHE A 136 -0.59 -3.02 -10.67
CA PHE A 136 0.41 -3.44 -9.70
C PHE A 136 -0.05 -4.69 -8.94
N LEU A 137 -1.28 -4.72 -8.45
CA LEU A 137 -1.83 -5.90 -7.76
C LEU A 137 -1.89 -7.15 -8.66
N ALA A 138 -2.27 -6.99 -9.92
CA ALA A 138 -2.24 -8.07 -10.92
C ALA A 138 -0.83 -8.62 -11.13
N TRP A 139 0.18 -7.74 -11.16
CA TRP A 139 1.57 -8.15 -11.24
C TRP A 139 2.03 -8.88 -9.98
N MET A 140 1.69 -8.37 -8.78
CA MET A 140 1.97 -9.06 -7.51
C MET A 140 1.31 -10.45 -7.47
N HIS A 141 0.10 -10.56 -7.99
CA HIS A 141 -0.61 -11.83 -8.10
C HIS A 141 0.10 -12.82 -9.03
N THR A 142 0.44 -12.39 -10.25
CA THR A 142 1.01 -13.26 -11.27
C THR A 142 2.47 -13.60 -11.03
N ARG A 143 3.22 -12.76 -10.30
CA ARG A 143 4.67 -12.89 -10.12
C ARG A 143 5.10 -13.32 -8.72
N HIS A 144 4.27 -13.05 -7.71
CA HIS A 144 4.53 -13.41 -6.30
C HIS A 144 3.40 -14.24 -5.67
N GLY A 145 2.33 -14.56 -6.43
CA GLY A 145 1.25 -15.40 -5.93
C GLY A 145 0.32 -14.72 -4.91
N VAL A 146 0.39 -13.39 -4.74
CA VAL A 146 -0.47 -12.66 -3.80
C VAL A 146 -1.95 -12.81 -4.22
N PRO A 147 -2.84 -13.33 -3.35
CA PRO A 147 -4.25 -13.47 -3.70
C PRO A 147 -4.96 -12.13 -3.93
N LEU A 148 -5.74 -12.01 -5.02
CA LEU A 148 -6.59 -10.84 -5.29
C LEU A 148 -7.90 -10.90 -4.50
N ARG A 149 -7.77 -10.78 -3.17
CA ARG A 149 -8.86 -10.74 -2.18
C ARG A 149 -8.39 -10.01 -0.93
N GLY A 150 -9.32 -9.61 -0.08
CA GLY A 150 -9.01 -8.89 1.15
C GLY A 150 -10.16 -8.89 2.16
N PRO A 151 -10.04 -8.10 3.23
CA PRO A 151 -11.12 -7.89 4.19
C PRO A 151 -12.38 -7.31 3.53
N ALA A 152 -13.56 -7.65 4.06
CA ALA A 152 -14.83 -7.10 3.59
C ALA A 152 -15.13 -5.68 4.12
N LEU A 153 -14.48 -5.29 5.23
CA LEU A 153 -14.81 -4.07 5.96
C LEU A 153 -13.73 -3.00 5.76
N TRP A 154 -14.07 -1.94 5.01
CA TRP A 154 -13.21 -0.79 4.73
C TRP A 154 -13.86 0.52 5.21
N PRO A 155 -13.85 0.81 6.53
CA PRO A 155 -14.46 2.01 7.07
C PRO A 155 -13.84 3.28 6.48
N ALA A 156 -14.63 4.35 6.41
CA ALA A 156 -14.14 5.66 6.00
C ALA A 156 -13.30 6.30 7.12
N TYR A 157 -12.32 7.12 6.74
CA TYR A 157 -11.60 7.97 7.68
C TYR A 157 -12.53 9.07 8.21
N PRO A 158 -12.45 9.47 9.50
CA PRO A 158 -11.49 9.01 10.53
C PRO A 158 -11.91 7.75 11.29
N LYS A 159 -13.10 7.18 11.05
CA LYS A 159 -13.59 5.96 11.76
C LYS A 159 -12.73 4.71 11.53
N SER A 160 -11.94 4.71 10.46
CA SER A 160 -10.95 3.68 10.14
C SER A 160 -9.67 3.77 10.98
N ALA A 161 -9.42 4.89 11.67
CA ALA A 161 -8.29 4.99 12.60
C ALA A 161 -8.55 4.15 13.87
N GLY A 162 -7.49 3.62 14.47
CA GLY A 162 -7.59 2.71 15.61
C GLY A 162 -8.34 1.42 15.26
N ASN A 163 -9.28 0.99 16.10
CA ASN A 163 -10.09 -0.20 15.81
C ASN A 163 -11.58 0.03 16.13
N GLY A 164 -12.04 1.29 16.07
CA GLY A 164 -13.41 1.64 16.46
C GLY A 164 -14.51 0.97 15.63
N SER A 165 -14.18 0.52 14.41
CA SER A 165 -15.11 -0.18 13.52
C SER A 165 -14.86 -1.70 13.45
N GLY A 166 -13.89 -2.25 14.19
CA GLY A 166 -13.59 -3.69 14.21
C GLY A 166 -12.85 -4.24 12.98
N GLN A 167 -12.27 -3.37 12.17
CA GLN A 167 -11.54 -3.71 10.94
C GLN A 167 -10.15 -4.30 11.19
N ARG A 168 -9.51 -4.01 12.33
CA ARG A 168 -8.14 -4.41 12.61
C ARG A 168 -8.07 -5.91 12.91
N MET A 169 -7.16 -6.59 12.23
CA MET A 169 -6.92 -8.02 12.44
C MET A 169 -6.31 -8.27 13.82
N SER A 170 -6.61 -9.44 14.38
CA SER A 170 -5.81 -9.99 15.47
C SER A 170 -4.44 -10.47 14.94
N GLY A 171 -3.50 -10.72 15.85
CA GLY A 171 -2.20 -11.32 15.50
C GLY A 171 -2.34 -12.64 14.75
N THR A 172 -3.19 -13.55 15.26
CA THR A 172 -3.48 -14.83 14.59
C THR A 172 -4.01 -14.62 13.17
N ARG A 173 -4.98 -13.73 13.00
CA ARG A 173 -5.55 -13.45 11.69
C ARG A 173 -4.51 -12.85 10.74
N TRP A 174 -3.61 -12.00 11.23
CA TRP A 174 -2.50 -11.45 10.44
C TRP A 174 -1.52 -12.54 9.98
N ASN A 175 -1.13 -13.46 10.86
CA ASN A 175 -0.23 -14.56 10.53
C ASN A 175 -0.78 -15.46 9.41
N ASP A 176 -2.08 -15.68 9.40
CA ASP A 176 -2.77 -16.50 8.39
C ASP A 176 -3.20 -15.71 7.15
N PHE A 177 -3.11 -14.38 7.19
CA PHE A 177 -3.64 -13.53 6.12
C PHE A 177 -2.80 -13.66 4.84
N ARG A 178 -3.49 -13.75 3.71
CA ARG A 178 -2.92 -13.76 2.37
C ARG A 178 -3.82 -12.94 1.46
N GLY A 179 -3.26 -11.92 0.83
CA GLY A 179 -3.96 -11.06 -0.12
C GLY A 179 -3.65 -9.58 0.04
N VAL A 180 -4.65 -8.73 -0.17
CA VAL A 180 -4.49 -7.26 -0.16
C VAL A 180 -5.31 -6.68 0.98
N CYS A 181 -4.72 -5.80 1.79
CA CYS A 181 -5.42 -5.05 2.81
C CYS A 181 -4.89 -3.62 2.92
N GLY A 182 -5.58 -2.77 3.68
CA GLY A 182 -5.11 -1.43 4.03
C GLY A 182 -4.37 -1.38 5.37
N HIS A 183 -3.61 -0.31 5.62
CA HIS A 183 -2.92 -0.05 6.90
C HIS A 183 -3.86 -0.15 8.12
N MET A 184 -5.11 0.26 7.96
CA MET A 184 -6.17 0.13 8.98
C MET A 184 -6.40 -1.30 9.50
N HIS A 185 -6.08 -2.31 8.70
CA HIS A 185 -6.33 -3.71 9.05
C HIS A 185 -5.16 -4.34 9.79
N VAL A 186 -3.95 -3.80 9.66
CA VAL A 186 -2.74 -4.41 10.21
C VAL A 186 -2.75 -4.30 11.74
N PRO A 187 -2.50 -5.37 12.51
CA PRO A 187 -2.42 -5.29 13.98
C PRO A 187 -1.31 -4.31 14.43
N GLU A 188 -1.34 -3.92 15.72
CA GLU A 188 -0.33 -3.05 16.38
C GLU A 188 -0.21 -1.60 15.90
N ASN A 189 -0.79 -1.31 14.74
CA ASN A 189 -0.87 0.01 14.14
C ASN A 189 -2.16 0.71 14.61
N ALA A 190 -2.22 2.03 14.44
CA ALA A 190 -3.40 2.84 14.77
C ALA A 190 -3.91 3.70 13.59
N HIS A 191 -3.25 3.55 12.45
CA HIS A 191 -3.54 4.27 11.21
C HIS A 191 -4.87 3.83 10.59
N GLY A 192 -5.50 4.72 9.81
CA GLY A 192 -6.82 4.53 9.19
C GLY A 192 -6.83 4.54 7.67
N ASP A 193 -5.68 4.75 7.04
CA ASP A 193 -5.52 4.69 5.60
C ASP A 193 -5.61 3.24 5.07
N PRO A 194 -6.00 3.06 3.78
CA PRO A 194 -6.35 4.07 2.78
C PRO A 194 -7.81 4.55 2.88
N GLY A 195 -8.45 4.42 4.06
CA GLY A 195 -9.86 4.71 4.25
C GLY A 195 -10.77 3.81 3.41
N ALA A 196 -11.97 4.30 3.10
CA ALA A 196 -12.96 3.58 2.32
C ALA A 196 -12.65 3.63 0.81
N ILE A 197 -11.43 3.24 0.41
CA ILE A 197 -11.11 2.99 -1.00
C ILE A 197 -12.08 1.96 -1.58
N ASP A 198 -12.46 2.11 -2.84
CA ASP A 198 -13.31 1.16 -3.55
C ASP A 198 -12.54 -0.15 -3.84
N PHE A 199 -12.42 -0.97 -2.79
CA PHE A 199 -11.62 -2.19 -2.83
C PHE A 199 -12.25 -3.27 -3.71
N GLU A 200 -13.58 -3.32 -3.78
CA GLU A 200 -14.30 -4.23 -4.67
C GLU A 200 -13.93 -3.93 -6.13
N ARG A 201 -14.08 -2.67 -6.54
CA ARG A 201 -13.71 -2.25 -7.90
C ARG A 201 -12.22 -2.45 -8.17
N LEU A 202 -11.36 -2.17 -7.20
CA LEU A 202 -9.92 -2.38 -7.32
C LEU A 202 -9.56 -3.85 -7.60
N VAL A 203 -10.18 -4.78 -6.88
CA VAL A 203 -9.97 -6.22 -7.06
C VAL A 203 -10.51 -6.72 -8.39
N GLU A 204 -11.67 -6.23 -8.83
CA GLU A 204 -12.22 -6.52 -10.16
C GLU A 204 -11.23 -6.14 -11.26
N LEU A 205 -10.79 -4.88 -11.27
CA LEU A 205 -9.81 -4.36 -12.22
C LEU A 205 -8.50 -5.16 -12.20
N ALA A 206 -8.05 -5.59 -11.01
CA ALA A 206 -6.83 -6.37 -10.88
C ALA A 206 -6.99 -7.77 -11.48
N LYS A 207 -8.15 -8.40 -11.29
CA LYS A 207 -8.46 -9.71 -11.90
C LYS A 207 -8.59 -9.61 -13.41
N GLU A 208 -9.15 -8.52 -13.93
CA GLU A 208 -9.20 -8.25 -15.36
C GLU A 208 -7.78 -8.08 -15.92
N ALA A 209 -6.95 -7.24 -15.29
CA ALA A 209 -5.56 -7.01 -15.70
C ALA A 209 -4.66 -8.26 -15.60
N ALA A 210 -4.98 -9.21 -14.70
CA ALA A 210 -4.24 -10.45 -14.55
C ALA A 210 -4.54 -11.47 -15.67
N LYS A 211 -5.62 -11.30 -16.45
CA LYS A 211 -6.00 -12.22 -17.54
C LYS A 211 -5.30 -11.92 -18.87
N GLY A 212 -4.72 -10.73 -19.03
CA GLY A 212 -4.12 -10.25 -20.29
C GLY A 212 -4.96 -9.18 -20.94
#